data_AF-A0A2N1CAD5-F1
#
_entry.id   AF-A0A2N1CAD5-F1
#
_cell.length_a   1.000
_cell.length_b   1.000
_cell.length_c   1.000
_cell.angle_alpha   90.00
_cell.angle_beta   90.00
_cell.angle_gamma   90.00
#
_symmetry.space_group_name_H-M   'P 1'
#
loop_
_entity.id
_entity.type
_entity.pdbx_description
1 polymer ?
#
loop_
_entity_poly.entity_id
_entity_poly.type
_entity_poly.pdbx_seq_one_letter_code
_entity_poly.pdbx_strand_id
1 'polypeptide(L)'
;MSIDVKNRTQIINELNFKIDQIIKLEDVRLQPYFKDQLITPFWDFSKKSIRSTITHYESILNKIINIQLIDVDFNESHTVKRDTTINYIADILIILSLTIEFYDNDDVDSNV
;
A
#
# COMPACT_ATOMS: atom_id res chain seq x y z
N MET A 1 -0.62 22.54 -1.26
CA MET A 1 0.68 22.45 -0.55
C MET A 1 1.50 21.43 -1.32
N SER A 2 2.54 21.86 -2.03
CA SER A 2 3.36 20.95 -2.83
C SER A 2 4.15 19.98 -1.94
N ILE A 3 4.36 18.76 -2.41
CA ILE A 3 5.19 17.79 -1.70
C ILE A 3 6.66 18.14 -1.97
N ASP A 4 7.26 18.92 -1.07
CA ASP A 4 8.70 19.23 -1.05
C ASP A 4 9.54 17.93 -0.96
N VAL A 5 10.78 17.98 -1.45
CA VAL A 5 11.77 16.88 -1.42
C VAL A 5 11.87 16.22 -0.03
N LYS A 6 11.84 16.98 1.06
CA LYS A 6 11.87 16.46 2.43
C LYS A 6 10.63 15.61 2.74
N ASN A 7 9.45 16.05 2.31
CA ASN A 7 8.21 15.27 2.45
C ASN A 7 8.25 14.00 1.60
N ARG A 8 8.84 14.05 0.39
CA ARG A 8 9.05 12.87 -0.47
C ARG A 8 9.93 11.81 0.20
N THR A 9 11.05 12.21 0.79
CA THR A 9 11.93 11.29 1.53
C THR A 9 11.21 10.67 2.73
N GLN A 10 10.42 11.45 3.46
CA GLN A 10 9.62 10.93 4.58
C GLN A 10 8.59 9.89 4.12
N ILE A 11 7.88 10.16 3.03
CA ILE A 11 6.91 9.22 2.44
C ILE A 11 7.62 7.92 2.03
N ILE A 12 8.76 8.00 1.34
CA ILE A 12 9.54 6.81 0.96
C ILE A 12 9.95 6.00 2.20
N ASN A 13 10.47 6.66 3.23
CA ASN A 13 10.91 5.98 4.45
C ASN A 13 9.74 5.29 5.17
N GLU A 14 8.59 5.95 5.24
CA GLU A 14 7.39 5.38 5.86
C GLU A 14 6.88 4.17 5.09
N LEU A 15 6.84 4.24 3.76
CA LEU A 15 6.46 3.13 2.91
C LEU A 15 7.43 1.95 3.03
N ASN A 16 8.73 2.21 3.01
CA ASN A 16 9.77 1.19 3.24
C ASN A 16 9.59 0.52 4.60
N PHE A 17 9.37 1.31 5.65
CA PHE A 17 9.14 0.77 6.99
C PHE A 17 7.93 -0.17 7.02
N LYS A 18 6.81 0.23 6.42
CA LYS A 18 5.59 -0.58 6.36
C LYS A 18 5.80 -1.88 5.57
N ILE A 19 6.51 -1.82 4.44
CA ILE A 19 6.89 -3.00 3.64
C ILE A 19 7.76 -3.95 4.46
N ASP A 20 8.78 -3.43 5.15
CA ASP A 20 9.64 -4.22 6.03
C ASP A 20 8.85 -4.91 7.14
N GLN A 21 7.83 -4.25 7.70
CA GLN A 21 6.96 -4.89 8.68
C GLN A 21 6.18 -6.05 8.07
N ILE A 22 5.63 -5.90 6.87
CA ILE A 22 4.94 -7.00 6.16
C ILE A 22 5.88 -8.19 5.96
N ILE A 23 7.12 -7.95 5.52
CA ILE A 23 8.12 -9.01 5.29
C ILE A 23 8.48 -9.75 6.59
N LYS A 24 8.52 -9.04 7.72
CA LYS A 24 8.83 -9.60 9.04
C LYS A 24 7.69 -10.41 9.65
N LEU A 25 6.47 -10.33 9.12
CA LEU A 25 5.35 -11.11 9.65
C LEU A 25 5.55 -12.61 9.37
N GLU A 26 5.36 -13.41 10.42
CA GLU A 26 5.57 -14.86 10.42
C GLU A 26 4.43 -15.66 9.77
N ASP A 27 3.42 -15.02 9.16
CA ASP A 27 2.35 -15.77 8.52
C ASP A 27 2.83 -16.43 7.22
N VAL A 28 3.33 -17.65 7.37
CA VAL A 28 3.83 -18.51 6.29
C VAL A 28 2.79 -18.72 5.21
N ARG A 29 1.50 -18.69 5.53
CA ARG A 29 0.43 -18.84 4.54
C ARG A 29 0.36 -17.63 3.60
N LEU A 30 0.70 -16.45 4.09
CA LEU A 30 0.62 -15.22 3.31
C LEU A 30 1.94 -14.88 2.60
N GLN A 31 3.08 -15.39 3.07
CA GLN A 31 4.40 -15.14 2.46
C GLN A 31 4.48 -15.32 0.93
N PRO A 32 3.92 -16.39 0.31
CA PRO A 32 3.95 -16.55 -1.14
C PRO A 32 3.26 -15.42 -1.92
N TYR A 33 2.35 -14.68 -1.29
CA TYR A 33 1.53 -13.67 -1.94
C TYR A 33 2.17 -12.28 -1.94
N PHE A 34 3.15 -12.03 -1.09
CA PHE A 34 3.79 -10.72 -1.00
C PHE A 34 5.32 -10.75 -1.08
N LYS A 35 6.01 -11.86 -0.79
CA LYS A 35 7.49 -11.90 -0.74
C LYS A 35 8.18 -11.36 -2.00
N ASP A 36 7.66 -11.70 -3.18
CA ASP A 36 8.21 -11.23 -4.47
C ASP A 36 7.32 -10.15 -5.13
N GLN A 37 6.22 -9.76 -4.49
CA GLN A 37 5.29 -8.74 -4.98
C GLN A 37 5.44 -7.42 -4.24
N LEU A 38 6.14 -7.36 -3.10
CA LEU A 38 6.41 -6.10 -2.40
C LEU A 38 7.50 -5.33 -3.13
N ILE A 39 7.10 -4.28 -3.83
CA ILE A 39 8.01 -3.41 -4.58
C ILE A 39 8.62 -2.41 -3.60
N THR A 40 9.94 -2.45 -3.43
CA THR A 40 10.68 -1.35 -2.79
C THR A 40 10.45 -0.09 -3.62
N PRO A 41 10.10 1.04 -3.01
CA PRO A 41 9.91 2.30 -3.70
C PRO A 41 11.10 2.84 -4.50
N PHE A 42 11.38 2.25 -5.66
CA PHE A 42 12.21 2.84 -6.70
C PHE A 42 11.29 3.39 -7.80
N TRP A 43 10.44 4.33 -7.42
CA TRP A 43 9.50 4.97 -8.33
C TRP A 43 9.60 6.48 -8.21
N ASP A 44 9.45 7.15 -9.35
CA ASP A 44 9.25 8.59 -9.34
C ASP A 44 7.89 8.92 -8.72
N PHE A 45 7.78 10.11 -8.14
CA PHE A 45 6.51 10.61 -7.58
C PHE A 45 5.53 11.04 -8.67
N SER A 46 5.70 10.64 -9.94
CA SER A 46 4.73 11.02 -10.97
C SER A 46 3.35 10.44 -10.65
N LYS A 47 2.29 11.19 -10.98
CA LYS A 47 0.90 10.75 -10.80
C LYS A 47 0.64 9.37 -11.39
N LYS A 48 1.19 9.08 -12.58
CA LYS A 48 1.07 7.78 -13.24
C LYS A 48 1.72 6.67 -12.42
N SER A 49 2.92 6.93 -11.90
CA SER A 49 3.66 5.98 -11.07
C SER A 49 2.95 5.72 -9.74
N ILE A 50 2.51 6.77 -9.03
CA ILE A 50 1.70 6.63 -7.80
C ILE A 50 0.45 5.78 -8.08
N ARG A 51 -0.30 6.04 -9.16
CA ARG A 51 -1.50 5.24 -9.52
C ARG A 51 -1.18 3.77 -9.75
N SER A 52 -0.11 3.49 -10.50
CA SER A 52 0.30 2.11 -10.77
C SER A 52 0.63 1.38 -9.46
N THR A 53 1.30 2.06 -8.54
CA THR A 53 1.64 1.52 -7.21
C THR A 53 0.38 1.27 -6.37
N ILE A 54 -0.60 2.18 -6.38
CA ILE A 54 -1.90 1.98 -5.70
C ILE A 54 -2.58 0.71 -6.21
N THR A 55 -2.78 0.60 -7.53
CA THR A 55 -3.44 -0.57 -8.14
C THR A 55 -2.73 -1.88 -7.83
N HIS A 56 -1.39 -1.85 -7.74
CA HIS A 56 -0.60 -3.00 -7.36
C HIS A 56 -0.87 -3.43 -5.90
N TYR A 57 -0.85 -2.50 -4.94
CA TYR A 57 -1.15 -2.83 -3.53
C TYR A 57 -2.62 -3.20 -3.30
N GLU A 58 -3.58 -2.63 -4.04
CA GLU A 58 -4.98 -3.07 -4.04
C GLU A 58 -5.12 -4.53 -4.49
N SER A 59 -4.37 -4.94 -5.52
CA SER A 59 -4.35 -6.32 -5.99
C SER A 59 -3.83 -7.28 -4.93
N ILE A 60 -2.74 -6.92 -4.22
CA ILE A 60 -2.21 -7.72 -3.11
C ILE A 60 -3.23 -7.82 -1.98
N LEU A 61 -3.88 -6.71 -1.60
CA LEU A 61 -4.90 -6.70 -0.56
C LEU A 61 -6.07 -7.65 -0.90
N ASN A 62 -6.58 -7.57 -2.12
CA ASN A 62 -7.66 -8.43 -2.60
C ASN A 62 -7.27 -9.91 -2.58
N LYS A 63 -6.02 -10.26 -2.93
CA LYS A 63 -5.53 -11.63 -2.82
C LYS A 63 -5.55 -12.12 -1.36
N ILE A 64 -5.05 -11.31 -0.43
CA ILE A 64 -5.02 -11.65 1.01
C ILE A 64 -6.43 -11.87 1.55
N ILE A 65 -7.36 -10.95 1.26
CA ILE A 65 -8.76 -11.08 1.66
C ILE A 65 -9.35 -12.38 1.10
N ASN A 66 -9.15 -12.67 -0.19
CA ASN A 66 -9.67 -13.90 -0.78
C ASN A 66 -9.16 -15.15 -0.07
N ILE A 67 -7.88 -15.21 0.27
CA ILE A 67 -7.29 -16.36 0.99
C ILE A 67 -7.91 -16.51 2.38
N GLN A 68 -8.09 -15.41 3.09
CA GLN A 68 -8.72 -15.44 4.41
C GLN A 68 -10.18 -15.91 4.35
N LEU A 69 -10.87 -15.69 3.24
CA LEU A 69 -12.27 -16.06 3.04
C LEU A 69 -12.46 -17.49 2.49
N ILE A 70 -11.40 -18.19 2.03
CA ILE A 70 -11.50 -19.50 1.37
C ILE A 70 -12.26 -20.54 2.22
N ASP A 71 -12.06 -20.53 3.54
CA ASP A 71 -12.63 -21.51 4.46
C ASP A 71 -13.64 -20.89 5.45
N VAL A 72 -14.14 -19.68 5.17
CA VAL A 72 -15.09 -19.01 6.08
C VAL A 72 -16.51 -19.50 5.78
N ASP A 73 -17.12 -20.18 6.74
CA ASP A 73 -18.57 -20.42 6.73
C ASP A 73 -19.29 -19.19 7.27
N PHE A 74 -19.95 -18.45 6.37
CA PHE A 74 -20.71 -17.25 6.72
C PHE A 74 -21.96 -17.54 7.57
N ASN A 75 -22.32 -18.81 7.77
CA ASN A 75 -23.42 -19.22 8.65
C ASN A 75 -23.00 -19.40 10.12
N GLU A 76 -21.69 -19.43 10.40
CA GLU A 76 -21.15 -19.51 11.76
C GLU A 76 -20.53 -18.17 12.19
N SER A 77 -20.68 -17.82 13.48
CA SER A 77 -20.09 -16.61 14.05
C SER A 77 -18.58 -16.76 14.16
N HIS A 78 -17.86 -16.24 13.17
CA HIS A 78 -16.41 -16.20 13.18
C HIS A 78 -15.94 -14.90 13.84
N THR A 79 -15.07 -15.01 14.86
CA THR A 79 -14.38 -13.83 15.39
C THR A 79 -13.26 -13.46 14.42
N VAL A 80 -13.47 -12.41 13.62
CA VAL A 80 -12.45 -11.91 12.69
C VAL A 80 -11.25 -11.42 13.51
N LYS A 81 -10.15 -12.18 13.49
CA LYS A 81 -8.88 -11.71 14.06
C LYS A 81 -8.34 -10.60 13.19
N ARG A 82 -7.86 -9.53 13.83
CA ARG A 82 -7.16 -8.44 13.15
C ARG A 82 -5.95 -9.02 12.41
N ASP A 83 -5.93 -8.83 11.09
CA ASP A 83 -4.76 -9.19 10.29
C ASP A 83 -3.84 -7.98 10.18
N THR A 84 -2.66 -8.10 10.79
CA THR A 84 -1.64 -7.06 10.80
C THR A 84 -1.11 -6.74 9.40
N THR A 85 -1.08 -7.72 8.49
CA THR A 85 -0.69 -7.54 7.08
C THR A 85 -1.68 -6.64 6.36
N ILE A 86 -2.99 -6.90 6.52
CA ILE A 86 -4.05 -6.07 5.94
C ILE A 86 -3.92 -4.62 6.42
N ASN A 87 -3.66 -4.43 7.72
CA ASN A 87 -3.48 -3.08 8.27
C ASN A 87 -2.29 -2.36 7.61
N TYR A 88 -1.14 -3.02 7.45
CA TYR A 88 0.01 -2.39 6.81
C TYR A 88 -0.21 -2.08 5.32
N ILE A 89 -0.91 -2.94 4.60
CA ILE A 89 -1.26 -2.66 3.20
C ILE A 89 -2.26 -1.50 3.10
N ALA A 90 -3.25 -1.45 4.01
CA ALA A 90 -4.18 -0.33 4.09
C ALA A 90 -3.44 1.00 4.40
N ASP A 91 -2.47 0.99 5.32
CA ASP A 91 -1.64 2.17 5.61
C ASP A 91 -0.86 2.62 4.37
N ILE A 92 -0.26 1.69 3.62
CA ILE A 92 0.41 1.99 2.35
C ILE A 92 -0.55 2.65 1.36
N LEU A 93 -1.75 2.09 1.18
CA LEU A 93 -2.77 2.65 0.29
C LEU A 93 -3.17 4.05 0.70
N ILE A 94 -3.39 4.31 1.99
CA ILE A 94 -3.72 5.64 2.51
C ILE A 94 -2.60 6.64 2.19
N ILE A 95 -1.34 6.29 2.46
CA ILE A 95 -0.19 7.16 2.17
C ILE A 95 -0.13 7.50 0.68
N LEU A 96 -0.31 6.51 -0.20
CA LEU A 96 -0.27 6.69 -1.65
C LEU A 96 -1.45 7.52 -2.17
N SER A 97 -2.66 7.28 -1.64
CA SER A 97 -3.87 8.03 -1.98
C SER A 97 -3.77 9.51 -1.57
N LEU A 98 -3.20 9.79 -0.40
CA LEU A 98 -2.92 11.17 0.01
C LEU A 98 -1.83 11.78 -0.88
N THR A 99 -0.77 11.02 -1.19
CA THR A 99 0.33 11.49 -2.05
C THR A 99 -0.18 11.92 -3.43
N ILE A 100 -1.12 11.16 -4.03
CA ILE A 100 -1.68 11.52 -5.33
C ILE A 100 -2.65 12.71 -5.25
N GLU A 101 -3.45 12.82 -4.19
CA GLU A 101 -4.38 13.92 -3.97
C GLU A 101 -3.64 15.25 -3.80
N PHE A 102 -2.51 15.25 -3.10
CA PHE A 102 -1.69 16.44 -2.91
C PHE A 102 -0.73 16.75 -4.07
N TYR A 103 -0.67 15.88 -5.09
CA TYR A 103 0.17 16.09 -6.28
C TYR A 103 -0.44 17.11 -7.28
N ASP A 104 -1.77 17.32 -7.25
CA ASP A 104 -2.52 18.10 -8.24
C ASP A 104 -2.49 19.64 -8.05
N ASN A 105 -1.65 20.18 -7.16
CA ASN A 105 -1.56 21.64 -6.96
C ASN A 105 -0.46 22.36 -7.79
N ASP A 106 0.36 21.65 -8.56
CA ASP A 106 1.54 22.26 -9.22
C ASP A 106 1.51 22.25 -10.76
N ASP A 107 0.51 21.65 -11.42
CA ASP A 107 0.43 21.60 -12.90
C ASP A 107 -0.61 22.56 -13.50
N VAL A 108 -0.92 23.66 -12.81
CA VAL A 108 -1.69 24.79 -13.37
C VAL A 108 -1.03 26.12 -12.97
N ASP A 109 0.13 26.42 -13.54
CA ASP A 109 0.60 27.79 -13.84
C ASP A 109 2.02 27.75 -14.44
N SER A 110 2.15 27.20 -15.65
CA SER A 110 3.36 27.36 -16.48
C SER A 110 3.01 27.74 -17.92
N ASN A 111 1.95 28.54 -18.07
CA ASN A 111 1.61 29.23 -19.32
C ASN A 111 1.20 30.68 -19.01
N VAL A 112 2.17 31.50 -18.61
CA VAL A 112 2.17 32.96 -18.82
C VAL A 112 3.56 33.39 -19.25
#